data_AF-A0A087VZC8-F1
#
_entry.id   AF-A0A087VZC8-F1
#
_cell.length_a   1.000
_cell.length_b   1.000
_cell.length_c   1.000
_cell.angle_alpha   90.00
_cell.angle_beta   90.00
_cell.angle_gamma   90.00
#
_symmetry.space_group_name_H-M   'P 1'
#
loop_
_entity.id
_entity.type
_entity.pdbx_description
1 polymer ?
#
loop_
_entity_poly.entity_id
_entity_poly.type
_entity_poly.pdbx_seq_one_letter_code
_entity_poly.pdbx_strand_id
1 'polypeptide(L)'
;MWIVPGLFSMLGALVYAELGVRIQKSGGEYAYVLEAFGGLPAFIVMWITFVVVGGVSCAGNSIIFAQYMLQLVYSDCAIPGPVVSMIALCGLSKCNSVIMQPFSVNLRDQLL
;
A
#
# COMPACT_ATOMS: atom_id res chain seq x y z
N MET A 1 -8.39 2.84 23.16
CA MET A 1 -6.94 2.70 23.36
C MET A 1 -6.21 3.32 22.17
N TRP A 2 -5.94 4.63 22.22
CA TRP A 2 -5.38 5.40 21.08
C TRP A 2 -3.95 5.89 21.31
N ILE A 3 -3.59 6.11 22.58
CA ILE A 3 -2.27 6.63 22.97
C ILE A 3 -1.16 5.64 22.64
N VAL A 4 -1.40 4.34 22.84
CA VAL A 4 -0.39 3.27 22.60
C VAL A 4 0.08 3.24 21.13
N PRO A 5 -0.80 3.11 20.11
CA PRO A 5 -0.35 3.15 18.71
C PRO A 5 0.19 4.52 18.30
N GLY A 6 -0.31 5.61 18.90
CA GLY A 6 0.23 6.96 18.67
C GLY A 6 1.69 7.09 19.10
N LEU A 7 2.01 6.63 20.31
CA LEU A 7 3.39 6.66 20.82
C LEU A 7 4.30 5.72 20.02
N PHE A 8 3.82 4.52 19.67
CA PHE A 8 4.57 3.59 18.84
C PHE A 8 4.91 4.18 17.46
N SER A 9 3.95 4.87 16.83
CA SER A 9 4.16 5.54 15.54
C SER A 9 5.17 6.69 15.63
N MET A 10 5.16 7.46 16.72
CA MET A 10 6.14 8.53 16.95
C MET A 10 7.57 7.98 17.07
N LEU A 11 7.75 6.89 17.82
CA LEU A 11 9.07 6.25 17.95
C LEU A 11 9.56 5.70 16.61
N GLY A 12 8.67 5.08 15.83
CA GLY A 12 8.99 4.62 14.47
C GLY A 12 9.41 5.75 13.54
N ALA A 13 8.67 6.88 13.57
CA ALA A 13 9.00 8.06 12.77
C ALA A 13 10.37 8.66 13.14
N LEU A 14 10.74 8.65 14.43
CA LEU A 14 12.03 9.15 14.89
C LEU A 14 13.19 8.31 14.34
N VAL A 15 13.07 6.99 14.35
CA VAL A 15 14.10 6.08 13.78
C VAL A 15 14.22 6.28 12.27
N TYR A 16 13.09 6.44 11.57
CA TYR A 16 13.10 6.74 10.13
C TYR A 16 13.71 8.11 9.81
N ALA A 17 13.52 9.11 10.67
CA ALA A 17 14.13 10.43 10.51
C ALA A 17 15.66 10.37 10.63
N GLU A 18 16.19 9.69 11.64
CA GLU A 18 17.64 9.48 11.80
C GLU A 18 18.25 8.75 10.60
N LEU A 19 17.54 7.75 10.08
CA LEU A 19 17.99 7.00 8.90
C LEU A 19 17.97 7.87 7.63
N GLY A 20 16.96 8.72 7.48
CA GLY A 20 16.84 9.65 6.37
C GLY A 20 17.91 10.74 6.35
N VAL A 21 18.42 11.15 7.52
CA VAL A 21 19.56 12.09 7.60
C VAL A 21 20.89 11.40 7.25
N ARG A 22 21.06 10.11 7.56
CA ARG A 22 22.31 9.38 7.23
C ARG A 22 22.40 8.97 5.77
N ILE A 23 21.32 8.52 5.16
CA ILE A 23 21.32 7.97 3.80
C ILE A 23 20.51 8.91 2.89
N GLN A 24 21.18 9.92 2.35
CA GLN A 24 20.62 10.92 1.43
C GLN A 24 20.62 10.38 -0.01
N LYS A 25 19.98 9.24 -0.24
CA LYS A 25 19.82 8.64 -1.58
C LYS A 25 18.35 8.70 -2.00
N SER A 26 18.10 9.04 -3.26
CA SER A 26 16.76 8.99 -3.85
C SER A 26 16.32 7.52 -3.98
N GLY A 27 15.20 7.16 -3.35
CA GLY A 27 14.68 5.78 -3.34
C GLY A 27 13.85 5.40 -2.12
N GLY A 28 13.80 6.26 -1.09
CA GLY A 28 12.97 6.02 0.11
C GLY A 28 13.40 4.75 0.86
N GLU A 29 12.44 3.94 1.29
CA GLU A 29 12.70 2.70 2.04
C GLU A 29 13.59 1.70 1.28
N TYR A 30 13.47 1.66 -0.05
CA TYR A 30 14.30 0.79 -0.88
C TYR A 30 15.80 1.13 -0.78
N ALA A 31 16.13 2.43 -0.73
CA ALA A 31 17.52 2.87 -0.64
C ALA A 31 18.19 2.43 0.68
N TYR A 32 17.42 2.35 1.77
CA TYR A 32 17.93 1.89 3.06
C TYR A 32 18.26 0.39 3.04
N VAL A 33 17.39 -0.42 2.42
CA VAL A 33 17.59 -1.88 2.32
C VAL A 33 18.74 -2.19 1.36
N LEU A 34 18.87 -1.42 0.27
CA LEU A 34 19.95 -1.57 -0.71
C LEU A 34 21.33 -1.35 -0.06
N GLU A 35 21.49 -0.31 0.76
CA GLU A 35 22.75 0.00 1.42
C GLU A 35 23.12 -1.05 2.49
N ALA A 36 22.13 -1.61 3.20
CA ALA A 36 22.37 -2.53 4.30
C ALA A 36 22.57 -4.00 3.86
N PHE A 37 21.83 -4.46 2.85
CA PHE A 37 21.77 -5.89 2.48
C PHE A 37 22.17 -6.18 1.03
N GLY A 38 22.42 -5.16 0.20
CA GLY A 38 22.77 -5.31 -1.21
C GLY A 38 21.57 -5.51 -2.14
N GLY A 39 21.84 -5.83 -3.41
CA GLY A 39 20.84 -5.74 -4.50
C GLY A 39 19.70 -6.76 -4.47
N LEU A 40 20.01 -8.04 -4.24
CA LEU A 40 19.02 -9.13 -4.30
C LEU A 40 17.94 -9.03 -3.19
N PRO A 41 18.28 -8.83 -1.91
CA PRO A 41 17.26 -8.65 -0.87
C PRO A 41 16.48 -7.34 -1.01
N ALA A 42 17.12 -6.27 -1.48
CA ALA A 42 16.43 -5.00 -1.75
C ALA A 42 15.34 -5.15 -2.81
N PHE A 43 15.59 -5.93 -3.87
CA PHE A 43 14.58 -6.23 -4.89
C PHE A 43 13.37 -6.97 -4.32
N ILE A 44 13.60 -7.99 -3.49
CA ILE A 44 12.51 -8.78 -2.88
C ILE A 44 11.66 -7.90 -1.96
N VAL A 45 12.28 -7.05 -1.15
CA VAL A 45 11.55 -6.15 -0.25
C VAL A 45 10.73 -5.13 -1.05
N MET A 46 11.31 -4.52 -2.08
CA MET A 46 10.57 -3.62 -2.98
C MET A 46 9.36 -4.33 -3.60
N TRP A 47 9.56 -5.55 -4.10
CA TRP A 47 8.50 -6.34 -4.73
C TRP A 47 7.35 -6.66 -3.76
N ILE A 48 7.67 -7.12 -2.55
CA ILE A 48 6.68 -7.46 -1.53
C ILE A 48 5.93 -6.22 -1.08
N THR A 49 6.63 -5.12 -0.76
CA THR A 49 5.99 -3.87 -0.36
C THR A 49 5.05 -3.37 -1.45
N PHE A 50 5.47 -3.46 -2.71
CA PHE A 50 4.66 -2.96 -3.81
C PHE A 50 3.43 -3.85 -4.11
N VAL A 51 3.61 -5.17 -4.24
CA VAL A 51 2.53 -6.11 -4.56
C VAL A 51 1.60 -6.33 -3.39
N VAL A 52 2.15 -6.59 -2.20
CA VAL A 52 1.38 -7.00 -1.03
C VAL A 52 0.83 -5.78 -0.30
N VAL A 53 1.69 -4.84 0.12
CA VAL A 53 1.23 -3.69 0.91
C VAL A 53 0.35 -2.78 0.06
N GLY A 54 0.79 -2.43 -1.15
CA GLY A 54 -0.02 -1.66 -2.10
C GLY A 54 -1.36 -2.34 -2.43
N GLY A 55 -1.34 -3.64 -2.71
CA GLY A 55 -2.55 -4.41 -3.04
C GLY A 55 -3.56 -4.46 -1.88
N VAL A 56 -3.08 -4.75 -0.66
CA VAL A 56 -3.94 -4.82 0.52
C VAL A 56 -4.53 -3.45 0.87
N SER A 57 -3.76 -2.36 0.78
CA SER A 57 -4.27 -1.01 1.04
C SER A 57 -5.37 -0.62 0.05
N CYS A 58 -5.19 -0.93 -1.24
CA CYS A 58 -6.23 -0.77 -2.26
C CYS A 58 -7.50 -1.57 -1.93
N ALA A 59 -7.35 -2.83 -1.52
CA ALA A 59 -8.48 -3.71 -1.19
C ALA A 59 -9.25 -3.22 0.03
N GLY A 60 -8.54 -2.91 1.11
CA GLY A 60 -9.12 -2.40 2.35
C GLY A 60 -9.90 -1.11 2.10
N ASN A 61 -9.30 -0.14 1.41
CA ASN A 61 -9.97 1.12 1.10
C ASN A 61 -11.21 0.92 0.22
N SER A 62 -11.15 0.02 -0.76
CA SER A 62 -12.30 -0.24 -1.64
C SER A 62 -13.48 -0.89 -0.90
N ILE A 63 -13.21 -1.80 0.03
CA ILE A 63 -14.25 -2.46 0.83
C ILE A 63 -14.89 -1.45 1.79
N ILE A 64 -14.06 -0.69 2.51
CA ILE A 64 -14.51 0.34 3.45
C ILE A 64 -15.35 1.38 2.73
N PHE A 65 -14.91 1.84 1.56
CA PHE A 65 -15.65 2.76 0.71
C PHE A 65 -17.02 2.19 0.31
N ALA A 66 -17.07 0.93 -0.14
CA ALA A 66 -18.33 0.28 -0.51
C ALA A 66 -19.29 0.17 0.68
N GLN A 67 -18.78 -0.16 1.86
CA GLN A 67 -19.58 -0.26 3.10
C GLN A 67 -20.16 1.09 3.50
N TYR A 68 -19.35 2.16 3.51
CA TYR A 68 -19.82 3.49 3.86
C TYR A 68 -20.83 4.05 2.85
N MET A 69 -20.66 3.76 1.55
CA MET A 69 -21.64 4.14 0.52
C MET A 69 -22.97 3.41 0.69
N LEU A 70 -22.94 2.11 0.96
CA LEU A 70 -24.16 1.31 1.14
C LEU A 70 -24.91 1.65 2.43
N GLN A 71 -24.20 2.06 3.48
CA GLN A 71 -24.82 2.51 4.73
C GLN A 71 -25.69 3.77 4.56
N LEU A 72 -25.39 4.62 3.57
CA LEU A 72 -26.23 5.78 3.21
C LEU A 72 -27.53 5.38 2.52
N VAL A 73 -27.53 4.28 1.77
CA VAL A 73 -28.68 3.82 0.97
C VAL A 73 -29.55 2.84 1.77
N TYR A 74 -28.92 2.02 2.61
CA TYR A 74 -29.56 1.00 3.44
C TYR A 74 -29.29 1.30 4.91
N SER A 75 -30.05 2.24 5.49
CA SER A 75 -29.88 2.65 6.89
C SER A 75 -30.43 1.63 7.90
N ASP A 76 -31.48 0.88 7.55
CA ASP A 76 -32.20 -0.04 8.46
C ASP A 76 -32.32 -1.49 7.94
N CYS A 77 -31.60 -1.84 6.86
CA CYS A 77 -31.69 -3.17 6.24
C CYS A 77 -30.36 -3.92 6.24
N ALA A 78 -30.42 -5.25 6.31
CA ALA A 78 -29.25 -6.11 6.16
C ALA A 78 -28.69 -5.97 4.74
N ILE A 79 -27.46 -5.45 4.64
CA ILE A 79 -26.78 -5.21 3.37
C ILE A 79 -26.52 -6.57 2.70
N PRO A 80 -27.02 -6.80 1.47
CA PRO A 80 -26.73 -8.04 0.77
C PRO A 80 -25.25 -8.11 0.40
N GLY A 81 -24.55 -9.13 0.92
CA GLY A 81 -23.13 -9.41 0.64
C GLY A 81 -22.70 -9.31 -0.84
N PRO A 82 -23.46 -9.81 -1.83
CA PRO A 82 -23.03 -9.74 -3.23
C PRO A 82 -22.92 -8.30 -3.78
N VAL A 83 -23.71 -7.35 -3.29
CA VAL A 83 -23.64 -5.95 -3.74
C VAL A 83 -22.35 -5.27 -3.25
N VAL A 84 -21.95 -5.55 -2.01
CA VAL A 84 -20.67 -5.08 -1.44
C VAL A 84 -19.51 -5.63 -2.25
N SER A 85 -19.55 -6.92 -2.58
CA SER A 85 -18.52 -7.57 -3.40
C SER A 85 -18.44 -6.99 -4.80
N MET A 86 -19.56 -6.70 -5.48
CA MET A 86 -19.52 -6.11 -6.82
C MET A 86 -18.89 -4.70 -6.83
N ILE A 87 -19.26 -3.86 -5.86
CA ILE A 87 -18.71 -2.49 -5.76
C ILE A 87 -17.22 -2.56 -5.38
N ALA A 88 -16.85 -3.43 -4.44
CA ALA A 88 -15.45 -3.62 -4.04
C ALA A 88 -14.59 -4.19 -5.18
N LEU A 89 -15.11 -5.13 -5.98
CA LEU A 89 -14.41 -5.69 -7.14
C LEU A 89 -14.16 -4.64 -8.24
N CYS A 90 -15.12 -3.74 -8.46
CA CYS A 90 -14.98 -2.66 -9.43
C CYS A 90 -13.90 -1.65 -8.99
N GLY A 91 -13.86 -1.30 -7.70
CA GLY A 91 -12.80 -0.44 -7.12
C GLY A 91 -11.42 -1.10 -7.14
N LEU A 92 -11.35 -2.39 -6.81
CA LEU A 92 -10.12 -3.19 -6.87
C LEU A 92 -9.55 -3.33 -8.29
N SER A 93 -10.40 -3.50 -9.30
CA SER A 93 -9.98 -3.60 -10.69
C SER A 93 -9.20 -2.35 -11.15
N LYS A 94 -9.65 -1.15 -10.75
CA LYS A 94 -8.90 0.08 -11.03
C LYS A 94 -7.59 0.15 -10.26
N CYS A 95 -7.57 -0.25 -8.99
CA CYS A 95 -6.35 -0.21 -8.18
C CYS A 95 -5.27 -1.20 -8.65
N ASN A 96 -5.67 -2.40 -9.10
CA ASN A 96 -4.74 -3.38 -9.65
C ASN A 96 -4.05 -2.85 -10.92
N SER A 97 -4.77 -2.07 -11.74
CA SER A 97 -4.16 -1.42 -12.89
C SER A 97 -3.07 -0.45 -12.48
N VAL A 98 -3.26 0.34 -11.41
CA VAL A 98 -2.27 1.30 -10.86
C VAL A 98 -1.01 0.59 -10.35
N ILE A 99 -1.17 -0.55 -9.68
CA ILE A 99 -0.03 -1.34 -9.19
C ILE A 99 0.75 -1.92 -10.38
N MET A 100 0.11 -2.41 -11.44
CA MET A 100 0.88 -2.98 -12.56
C MET A 100 1.61 -1.94 -13.43
N GLN A 101 1.23 -0.65 -13.42
CA GLN A 101 1.81 0.35 -14.33
C GLN A 101 3.30 0.61 -14.12
N PRO A 102 3.78 0.94 -12.92
CA PRO A 102 5.19 1.27 -12.74
C PRO A 102 6.10 0.07 -13.03
N PHE A 103 5.64 -1.17 -12.76
CA PHE A 103 6.37 -2.36 -13.17
C PHE A 103 6.44 -2.51 -14.70
N SER A 104 5.31 -2.32 -15.40
CA SER A 104 5.30 -2.38 -16.87
C SER A 104 6.12 -1.28 -17.54
N VAL A 105 6.25 -0.11 -16.91
CA VAL A 105 7.09 1.00 -17.39
C VAL A 105 8.56 0.69 -17.14
N ASN A 106 8.93 0.26 -15.93
CA ASN A 106 10.33 -0.07 -15.59
C ASN A 106 10.87 -1.23 -16.44
N LEU A 107 10.03 -2.23 -16.75
CA LEU A 107 10.40 -3.34 -17.65
C LEU A 107 10.56 -2.89 -19.11
N ARG A 108 9.81 -1.87 -19.55
CA ARG A 108 9.92 -1.29 -20.89
C ARG A 108 11.22 -0.48 -21.04
N ASP A 109 11.61 0.27 -20.00
CA ASP A 109 12.83 1.08 -19.98
C ASP A 109 14.12 0.25 -19.86
N GLN A 110 14.03 -1.01 -19.40
CA GLN A 110 15.17 -1.95 -19.39
C GLN A 110 15.34 -2.74 -20.70
N LEU A 111 14.35 -2.71 -21.61
CA LEU A 111 14.33 -3.46 -22.88
C LEU A 111 14.57 -2.59 -24.13
N LEU A 112 14.65 -1.27 -23.98
CA LEU A 112 14.99 -0.28 -25.02
C LEU A 112 16.33 0.41 -24.68
#